data_AF-A0A9D6NCP6-F1
#
_entry.id   AF-A0A9D6NCP6-F1
#
_cell.length_a   1.000
_cell.length_b   1.000
_cell.length_c   1.000
_cell.angle_alpha   90.00
_cell.angle_beta   90.00
_cell.angle_gamma   90.00
#
_symmetry.space_group_name_H-M   'P 1'
#
loop_
_entity.id
_entity.type
_entity.pdbx_description
1 polymer ?
#
loop_
_entity_poly.entity_id
_entity_poly.type
_entity_poly.pdbx_seq_one_letter_code
_entity_poly.pdbx_strand_id
1 'polypeptide(L)'
;MPSTTIHIPASLLEVVDARARAEGISRNRFILRALERVIDEAENWSPDFLAELSQSMLPEDAGAVDEMVVEIARRRSRKSPPAL
;
A
#
# COMPACT_ATOMS: atom_id res chain seq x y z
N MET A 1 7.16 14.47 15.23
CA MET A 1 7.65 13.94 13.94
C MET A 1 8.70 14.90 13.39
N PRO A 2 9.77 14.42 12.76
CA PRO A 2 10.78 15.28 12.14
C PRO A 2 10.15 16.18 11.06
N SER A 3 10.54 17.46 11.03
CA SER A 3 10.11 18.39 9.99
C SER A 3 10.96 18.21 8.74
N THR A 4 10.32 18.08 7.58
CA THR A 4 10.99 17.98 6.29
C THR A 4 10.73 19.24 5.46
N THR A 5 11.76 19.76 4.80
CA THR A 5 11.64 20.90 3.88
C THR A 5 11.65 20.39 2.45
N ILE A 6 10.62 20.75 1.69
CA ILE A 6 10.51 20.43 0.26
C ILE A 6 10.29 21.71 -0.53
N HIS A 7 10.81 21.76 -1.75
CA HIS A 7 10.60 22.88 -2.66
C HIS A 7 9.37 22.63 -3.52
N ILE A 8 8.38 23.51 -3.42
CA ILE A 8 7.15 23.48 -4.22
C ILE A 8 7.09 24.81 -4.99
N PRO A 9 6.90 24.79 -6.32
CA PRO A 9 6.70 26.01 -7.11
C PRO A 9 5.54 26.85 -6.57
N ALA A 10 5.68 28.16 -6.55
CA ALA A 10 4.66 29.07 -5.99
C ALA A 10 3.28 28.87 -6.63
N SER A 11 3.23 28.70 -7.96
CA SER A 11 1.98 28.44 -8.70
C SER A 11 1.26 27.17 -8.25
N LEU A 12 2.01 26.11 -7.93
CA LEU A 12 1.43 24.87 -7.42
C LEU A 12 0.98 25.03 -5.96
N LEU A 13 1.77 25.75 -5.15
CA LEU A 13 1.47 25.97 -3.74
C LEU A 13 0.15 26.74 -3.55
N GLU A 14 -0.13 27.73 -4.40
CA GLU A 14 -1.40 28.48 -4.39
C GLU A 14 -2.61 27.56 -4.61
N VAL A 15 -2.51 26.63 -5.57
CA VAL A 15 -3.58 25.66 -5.85
C VAL A 15 -3.77 24.70 -4.68
N VAL A 16 -2.67 24.23 -4.09
CA VAL A 16 -2.69 23.35 -2.91
C VAL A 16 -3.37 24.05 -1.73
N ASP A 17 -3.07 25.32 -1.49
CA ASP A 17 -3.70 26.11 -0.42
C ASP A 17 -5.20 26.31 -0.64
N ALA A 18 -5.60 26.59 -1.88
CA ALA A 18 -7.01 26.73 -2.23
C ALA A 18 -7.78 25.41 -1.96
N ARG A 19 -7.20 24.27 -2.35
CA ARG A 19 -7.77 22.93 -2.11
C ARG A 19 -7.85 22.59 -0.63
N ALA A 20 -6.76 22.79 0.11
CA ALA A 20 -6.71 22.52 1.55
C ALA A 20 -7.76 23.36 2.31
N ARG A 21 -7.92 24.64 1.94
CA ARG A 21 -8.94 25.52 2.51
C ARG A 21 -10.36 25.07 2.19
N ALA A 22 -10.62 24.65 0.94
CA ALA A 22 -11.93 24.12 0.54
C ALA A 22 -12.30 22.83 1.32
N GLU A 23 -11.31 22.01 1.68
CA GLU A 23 -11.49 20.80 2.49
C GLU A 23 -11.46 21.06 4.02
N GLY A 24 -11.20 22.30 4.45
CA GLY A 24 -11.14 22.65 5.87
C GLY A 24 -9.96 22.03 6.63
N ILE A 25 -8.87 21.68 5.94
CA ILE A 25 -7.68 21.05 6.53
C ILE A 25 -6.42 21.90 6.33
N SER A 26 -5.38 21.63 7.11
CA SER A 26 -4.09 22.31 6.93
C SER A 26 -3.40 21.89 5.64
N ARG A 27 -2.61 22.79 5.05
CA ARG A 27 -1.76 22.50 3.89
C ARG A 27 -0.96 21.21 4.05
N ASN A 28 -0.30 21.05 5.20
CA ASN A 28 0.50 19.86 5.49
C ASN A 28 -0.36 18.58 5.50
N ARG A 29 -1.57 18.65 6.09
CA ARG A 29 -2.49 17.50 6.10
C ARG A 29 -2.94 17.16 4.68
N PHE A 30 -3.22 18.15 3.85
CA PHE A 30 -3.59 17.95 2.45
C PHE A 30 -2.45 17.31 1.65
N ILE A 31 -1.22 17.82 1.80
CA ILE A 31 -0.03 17.26 1.14
C ILE A 31 0.19 15.80 1.56
N LEU A 32 0.12 15.50 2.85
CA LEU A 32 0.29 14.13 3.35
C LEU A 32 -0.76 13.19 2.79
N ARG A 33 -2.05 13.56 2.81
CA ARG A 33 -3.12 12.75 2.23
C ARG A 33 -2.95 12.49 0.73
N ALA A 34 -2.49 13.51 0.00
CA ALA A 34 -2.22 13.36 -1.42
C ALA A 34 -1.07 12.37 -1.67
N LEU A 35 -0.02 12.42 -0.87
CA LEU A 35 1.10 11.47 -0.94
C LEU A 35 0.70 10.06 -0.54
N GLU A 36 -0.02 9.91 0.57
CA GLU A 36 -0.58 8.61 1.04
C GLU A 36 -1.40 7.98 -0.09
N ARG A 37 -2.33 8.73 -0.68
CA ARG A 37 -3.15 8.23 -1.79
C ARG A 37 -2.32 7.78 -2.99
N VAL A 38 -1.31 8.54 -3.40
CA VAL A 38 -0.46 8.19 -4.56
C VAL A 38 0.38 6.96 -4.26
N ILE A 39 0.86 6.83 -3.03
CA ILE A 39 1.62 5.66 -2.57
C ILE A 39 0.70 4.45 -2.54
N ASP A 40 -0.48 4.53 -1.95
CA ASP A 40 -1.46 3.44 -1.91
C ASP A 40 -1.89 3.01 -3.33
N GLU A 41 -2.09 3.97 -4.23
CA GLU A 41 -2.37 3.70 -5.65
C GLU A 41 -1.20 3.00 -6.36
N ALA A 42 0.03 3.21 -5.89
CA ALA A 42 1.25 2.57 -6.43
C ALA A 42 1.64 1.26 -5.73
N GLU A 43 1.26 1.07 -4.46
CA GLU A 43 1.51 -0.13 -3.66
C GLU A 43 0.51 -1.25 -3.99
N ASN A 44 -0.64 -0.92 -4.56
CA ASN A 44 -1.50 -1.91 -5.19
C ASN A 44 -0.77 -2.53 -6.38
N TRP A 45 -0.56 -3.85 -6.32
CA TRP A 45 -0.04 -4.61 -7.45
C TRP A 45 -0.85 -4.29 -8.69
N SER A 46 -0.16 -3.91 -9.77
CA SER A 46 -0.87 -3.53 -10.98
C SER A 46 -1.75 -4.69 -11.44
N PRO A 47 -2.95 -4.42 -11.98
CA PRO A 47 -3.80 -5.47 -12.53
C PRO A 47 -3.06 -6.34 -13.55
N ASP A 48 -2.17 -5.74 -14.32
CA ASP A 48 -1.34 -6.42 -15.31
C ASP A 48 -0.33 -7.37 -14.66
N PHE A 49 0.32 -6.96 -13.56
CA PHE A 49 1.21 -7.82 -12.80
C PHE A 49 0.47 -9.00 -12.17
N LEU A 50 -0.71 -8.78 -11.60
CA LEU A 50 -1.57 -9.85 -11.09
C LEU A 50 -2.03 -10.80 -12.20
N ALA A 51 -2.37 -10.28 -13.38
CA ALA A 51 -2.75 -11.08 -14.53
C ALA A 51 -1.58 -11.92 -15.04
N GLU A 52 -0.38 -11.35 -15.14
CA GLU A 52 0.83 -12.07 -15.53
C GLU A 52 1.20 -13.15 -14.50
N LEU A 53 1.13 -12.83 -13.20
CA LEU A 53 1.35 -13.78 -12.13
C LEU A 53 0.37 -14.96 -12.22
N SER A 54 -0.92 -14.68 -12.45
CA SER A 54 -1.95 -15.73 -12.59
C SER A 54 -1.75 -16.62 -13.82
N GLN A 55 -1.17 -16.09 -14.90
CA GLN A 55 -0.85 -16.86 -16.11
C GLN A 55 0.42 -17.70 -15.93
N SER A 56 1.34 -17.24 -15.08
CA SER A 56 2.59 -17.96 -14.76
C SER A 56 2.40 -19.08 -13.74
N MET A 57 1.26 -19.15 -13.05
CA MET A 57 0.95 -20.24 -12.12
C MET A 57 0.63 -21.52 -12.88
N LEU A 58 1.36 -22.58 -12.55
CA LEU A 58 1.11 -23.91 -13.04
C LEU A 58 0.05 -24.60 -12.16
N PRO A 59 -0.72 -25.56 -12.69
CA PRO A 59 -1.72 -26.29 -11.90
C PRO A 59 -1.15 -26.94 -10.62
N GLU A 60 0.12 -27.35 -10.63
CA GLU A 60 0.86 -27.87 -9.48
C GLU A 60 1.10 -26.83 -8.36
N ASP A 61 1.14 -25.54 -8.67
CA ASP A 61 1.37 -24.48 -7.68
C ASP A 61 0.19 -24.38 -6.71
N ALA A 62 -1.03 -24.57 -7.20
CA ALA A 62 -2.23 -24.60 -6.37
C ALA A 62 -2.19 -25.78 -5.38
N GLY A 63 -1.77 -26.96 -5.85
CA GLY A 63 -1.59 -28.14 -5.00
C GLY A 63 -0.51 -27.95 -3.93
N ALA A 64 0.63 -27.35 -4.30
CA ALA A 64 1.71 -27.06 -3.37
C ALA A 64 1.30 -26.05 -2.28
N VAL A 65 0.48 -25.05 -2.62
CA VAL A 65 -0.07 -24.09 -1.65
C VAL A 65 -1.03 -24.77 -0.68
N ASP A 66 -1.94 -25.63 -1.18
CA ASP A 66 -2.86 -26.38 -0.33
C ASP A 66 -2.10 -27.31 0.64
N GLU A 67 -1.08 -28.02 0.16
CA GLU A 67 -0.21 -28.86 0.99
C GLU A 67 0.54 -28.04 2.05
N MET A 68 1.05 -26.86 1.67
CA MET A 68 1.72 -25.94 2.60
C MET A 68 0.76 -25.46 3.69
N VAL A 69 -0.48 -25.08 3.34
CA VAL A 69 -1.49 -24.64 4.31
C VAL A 69 -1.88 -25.76 5.27
N VAL A 70 -2.07 -26.99 4.76
CA VAL A 70 -2.32 -28.18 5.58
C VAL A 70 -1.17 -28.43 6.55
N GLU A 71 0.08 -28.32 6.10
CA GLU A 71 1.25 -28.52 6.96
C GLU A 71 1.41 -27.42 8.01
N ILE A 72 1.15 -26.16 7.66
CA ILE A 72 1.10 -25.05 8.61
C ILE A 72 0.03 -25.29 9.67
N ALA A 73 -1.18 -25.70 9.27
CA ALA A 73 -2.27 -26.00 10.19
C ALA A 73 -1.93 -27.17 11.12
N ARG A 74 -1.29 -28.22 10.60
CA ARG A 74 -0.81 -29.39 11.37
C ARG A 74 0.26 -28.99 12.39
N ARG A 75 1.19 -28.12 12.01
CA ARG A 75 2.28 -27.63 12.88
C ARG A 75 1.86 -26.48 13.79
N ARG A 76 0.66 -25.94 13.61
CA ARG A 76 0.15 -24.83 14.41
C ARG A 76 -0.01 -25.30 15.86
N SER A 77 0.94 -24.92 16.70
CA SER A 77 0.82 -25.11 18.15
C SER A 77 -0.21 -24.12 18.71
N ARG A 78 -0.76 -24.40 19.89
CA ARG A 78 -1.65 -23.48 20.64
C ARG A 78 -1.00 -22.14 21.02
N LYS A 79 0.30 -21.96 20.78
CA LYS A 79 1.00 -20.71 21.04
C LYS A 79 0.70 -19.71 19.92
N SER A 80 0.44 -18.47 20.31
CA SER A 80 0.24 -17.38 19.36
C SER A 80 1.44 -17.22 18.43
N PRO A 81 1.25 -16.78 17.17
CA PRO A 81 2.34 -16.48 16.27
C PRO A 81 3.30 -15.45 16.91
N PRO A 82 4.61 -15.50 16.60
CA PRO A 82 5.52 -14.42 16.98
C PRO A 82 5.02 -13.11 16.37
N ALA A 83 5.17 -12.01 17.12
CA ALA A 83 4.89 -10.68 16.60
C ALA A 83 5.84 -10.40 15.42
N LEU A 84 5.27 -10.04 14.27
CA LEU A 84 6.01 -9.56 13.11
C LEU A 84 6.53 -8.14 13.37
#